data_AF-A0A388TCF0-F1
#
_entry.id   AF-A0A388TCF0-F1
#
_cell.length_a   1.000
_cell.length_b   1.000
_cell.length_c   1.000
_cell.angle_alpha   90.00
_cell.angle_beta   90.00
_cell.angle_gamma   90.00
#
_symmetry.space_group_name_H-M   'P 1'
#
loop_
_entity.id
_entity.type
_entity.pdbx_description
1 polymer ?
#
loop_
_entity_poly.entity_id
_entity_poly.type
_entity_poly.pdbx_seq_one_letter_code
_entity_poly.pdbx_strand_id
1 'polypeptide(L)'
;MRKIWFGVLAVFFLTGCGADFAKSFEKDVIGSYVGVLPAADDSGLALTLNIHEGAYTLSSKFITKQKVPTVTKGRIVYVRKNVLRIGDSLYETRDGYELRLLNPAGKRIRSKLNYSLFAVWL
;
A
#
# COMPACT_ATOMS: atom_id res chain seq x y z
N MET A 1 15.11 12.45 49.63
CA MET A 1 15.55 11.36 48.70
C MET A 1 14.35 10.42 48.58
N ARG A 2 13.76 10.03 47.43
CA ARG A 2 14.12 10.00 46.00
C ARG A 2 12.96 10.59 45.17
N LYS A 3 13.30 11.34 44.11
CA LYS A 3 12.40 11.76 43.03
C LYS A 3 12.23 10.58 42.06
N ILE A 4 11.01 10.27 41.62
CA ILE A 4 10.76 9.50 40.39
C ILE A 4 9.76 10.28 39.55
N TRP A 5 10.14 10.46 38.30
CA TRP A 5 9.61 11.38 37.31
C TRP A 5 8.29 10.90 36.71
N PHE A 6 7.36 11.84 36.50
CA PHE A 6 6.29 11.70 35.53
C PHE A 6 6.91 11.64 34.13
N GLY A 7 6.91 10.46 33.52
CA GLY A 7 7.21 10.29 32.10
C GLY A 7 6.09 10.91 31.29
N VAL A 8 6.29 12.16 30.89
CA VAL A 8 5.46 12.85 29.89
C VAL A 8 5.46 12.01 28.62
N LEU A 9 4.28 11.48 28.29
CA LEU A 9 3.99 10.94 26.97
C LEU A 9 4.13 12.11 25.98
N ALA A 10 5.29 12.20 25.32
CA ALA A 10 5.53 13.21 24.31
C ALA A 10 4.65 12.89 23.09
N VAL A 11 3.42 13.42 23.10
CA VAL A 11 2.63 13.60 21.90
C VAL A 11 3.31 14.73 21.13
N PHE A 12 4.30 14.38 20.30
CA PHE A 12 4.84 15.30 19.31
C PHE A 12 3.78 15.52 18.22
N PHE A 13 2.85 16.43 18.48
CA PHE A 13 2.12 17.12 17.43
C PHE A 13 3.08 18.11 16.76
N LEU A 14 3.86 17.62 15.78
CA LEU A 14 4.48 18.47 14.76
C LEU A 14 3.41 18.81 13.72
N THR A 15 2.55 19.78 14.05
CA THR A 15 1.37 20.16 13.25
C THR A 15 1.66 20.89 11.92
N GLY A 16 2.91 21.15 11.58
CA GLY A 16 3.27 21.71 10.25
C GLY A 16 3.83 20.65 9.30
N CYS A 17 4.89 19.95 9.72
CA CYS A 17 5.68 19.10 8.82
C CYS A 17 5.02 17.74 8.52
N GLY A 18 4.20 17.20 9.44
CA GLY A 18 3.57 15.90 9.27
C GLY A 18 2.38 15.91 8.28
N ALA A 19 1.60 16.99 8.27
CA ALA A 19 0.44 17.13 7.39
C ALA A 19 0.86 17.39 5.93
N ASP A 20 1.89 18.20 5.72
CA ASP A 20 2.45 18.46 4.38
C ASP A 20 3.12 17.22 3.81
N PHE A 21 3.79 16.41 4.64
CA PHE A 21 4.35 15.13 4.20
C PHE A 21 3.27 14.12 3.78
N ALA A 22 2.18 14.01 4.54
CA ALA A 22 1.06 13.15 4.20
C ALA A 22 0.38 13.58 2.88
N LYS A 23 0.14 14.88 2.68
CA LYS A 23 -0.46 15.42 1.45
C LYS A 23 0.46 15.27 0.23
N SER A 24 1.77 15.51 0.39
CA SER A 24 2.72 15.31 -0.71
C SER A 24 2.79 13.84 -1.12
N PHE A 25 2.80 12.94 -0.14
CA PHE A 25 2.87 11.50 -0.39
C PHE A 25 1.53 10.94 -0.91
N GLU A 26 0.40 11.53 -0.54
CA GLU A 26 -0.90 11.26 -1.15
C GLU A 26 -0.87 11.51 -2.65
N LYS A 27 -0.26 12.62 -3.08
CA LYS A 27 -0.16 12.97 -4.50
C LYS A 27 0.71 11.99 -5.30
N ASP A 28 1.77 11.46 -4.69
CA ASP A 28 2.74 10.57 -5.36
C ASP A 28 2.18 9.18 -5.68
N VAL A 29 1.06 8.79 -5.07
CA VAL A 29 0.46 7.45 -5.24
C VAL A 29 -0.91 7.48 -5.92
N ILE A 30 -1.40 8.66 -6.32
CA ILE A 30 -2.61 8.78 -7.12
C ILE A 30 -2.32 8.21 -8.51
N GLY A 31 -3.21 7.32 -8.97
CA GLY A 31 -3.08 6.71 -10.27
C GLY A 31 -3.74 5.34 -10.35
N SER A 32 -3.62 4.74 -11.53
CA SER A 32 -4.05 3.38 -11.81
C SER A 32 -2.83 2.48 -11.84
N TYR A 33 -2.88 1.34 -11.17
CA TYR A 33 -1.82 0.35 -11.11
C TYR A 33 -2.34 -1.01 -11.55
N VAL A 34 -1.54 -1.73 -12.34
CA VAL A 34 -1.90 -3.07 -12.79
C VAL A 34 -0.75 -4.04 -12.56
N GLY A 35 -1.09 -5.31 -12.39
CA GLY A 35 -0.09 -6.36 -12.30
C GLY A 35 -0.72 -7.73 -12.13
N VAL A 36 0.13 -8.75 -12.20
CA VAL A 36 -0.24 -10.13 -11.91
C VAL A 36 0.62 -10.60 -10.76
N LEU A 37 -0.02 -10.95 -9.65
CA LEU A 37 0.66 -11.53 -8.50
C LEU A 37 0.57 -13.07 -8.55
N PRO A 38 1.55 -13.78 -7.98
CA PRO A 38 1.47 -15.22 -7.80
C PRO A 38 0.25 -15.61 -6.99
N ALA A 39 -0.42 -16.68 -7.41
CA ALA A 39 -1.48 -17.34 -6.69
C ALA A 39 -1.07 -18.79 -6.41
N ALA A 40 -1.31 -19.29 -5.20
CA ALA A 40 -0.92 -20.66 -4.85
C ALA A 40 -1.64 -21.70 -5.73
N ASP A 41 -2.90 -21.45 -6.04
CA ASP A 41 -3.78 -22.41 -6.73
C ASP A 41 -4.20 -21.96 -8.13
N ASP A 42 -3.47 -21.03 -8.75
CA ASP A 42 -3.75 -20.52 -10.10
C ASP A 42 -2.45 -20.01 -10.75
N SER A 43 -2.46 -19.82 -12.07
CA SER A 43 -1.37 -19.21 -12.82
C SER A 43 -1.11 -17.75 -12.43
N GLY A 44 -2.03 -17.12 -11.71
CA GLY A 44 -1.84 -15.83 -11.09
C GLY A 44 -3.15 -15.15 -10.70
N LEU A 45 -3.01 -14.02 -10.02
CA LEU A 45 -4.08 -13.12 -9.65
C LEU A 45 -3.85 -11.78 -10.36
N ALA A 46 -4.65 -11.50 -11.38
CA ALA A 46 -4.64 -10.22 -12.07
C ALA A 46 -5.28 -9.16 -11.16
N LEU A 47 -4.61 -8.02 -11.03
CA LEU A 47 -5.03 -6.92 -10.18
C LEU A 47 -5.07 -5.61 -10.97
N THR A 48 -6.12 -4.83 -10.71
CA THR A 48 -6.26 -3.44 -11.15
C THR A 48 -6.61 -2.61 -9.95
N LEU A 49 -5.72 -1.71 -9.56
CA LEU A 49 -5.83 -0.85 -8.40
C LEU A 49 -5.94 0.60 -8.86
N ASN A 50 -6.99 1.29 -8.45
CA ASN A 50 -7.14 2.72 -8.68
C ASN A 50 -7.07 3.44 -7.34
N ILE A 51 -6.20 4.45 -7.25
CA ILE A 51 -6.00 5.29 -6.07
C ILE A 51 -6.37 6.73 -6.43
N HIS A 52 -7.28 7.33 -5.66
CA HIS A 52 -7.69 8.71 -5.82
C HIS A 52 -8.08 9.29 -4.46
N GLU A 53 -7.55 10.47 -4.11
CA GLU A 53 -7.92 11.23 -2.90
C GLU A 53 -7.93 10.38 -1.59
N GLY A 54 -6.86 9.62 -1.37
CA GLY A 54 -6.70 8.76 -0.19
C GLY A 54 -7.66 7.56 -0.12
N ALA A 55 -8.41 7.29 -1.18
CA ALA A 55 -9.25 6.11 -1.34
C ALA A 55 -8.72 5.19 -2.44
N TYR A 56 -9.11 3.92 -2.36
CA TYR A 56 -8.77 2.93 -3.38
C TYR A 56 -9.97 2.13 -3.86
N THR A 57 -9.89 1.67 -5.11
CA THR A 57 -10.71 0.58 -5.67
C THR A 57 -9.78 -0.47 -6.26
N LEU A 58 -9.82 -1.68 -5.70
CA LEU A 58 -9.01 -2.82 -6.12
C LEU A 58 -9.91 -3.89 -6.76
N SER A 59 -9.71 -4.15 -8.04
CA SER A 59 -10.30 -5.29 -8.75
C SER A 59 -9.29 -6.43 -8.79
N SER A 60 -9.74 -7.65 -8.52
CA SER A 60 -8.93 -8.86 -8.50
C SER A 60 -9.60 -10.00 -9.24
N LYS A 61 -8.85 -10.72 -10.07
CA LYS A 61 -9.37 -11.84 -10.86
C LYS A 61 -8.31 -12.93 -10.98
N PHE A 62 -8.71 -14.15 -10.64
CA PHE A 62 -7.94 -15.36 -10.91
C PHE A 62 -7.83 -15.58 -12.42
N ILE A 63 -6.63 -15.85 -12.93
CA ILE A 63 -6.38 -15.88 -14.38
C ILE A 63 -7.10 -17.04 -15.06
N THR A 64 -7.00 -18.26 -14.51
CA THR A 64 -7.57 -19.45 -15.15
C THR A 64 -8.92 -19.83 -14.58
N LYS A 65 -9.20 -19.48 -13.32
CA LYS A 65 -10.50 -19.78 -12.72
C LYS A 65 -11.54 -18.81 -13.29
N GLN A 66 -12.63 -19.34 -13.83
CA GLN A 66 -13.80 -18.56 -14.27
C GLN A 66 -14.57 -18.00 -13.07
N LYS A 67 -13.91 -17.15 -12.28
CA LYS A 67 -14.50 -16.42 -11.17
C LYS A 67 -14.81 -15.00 -11.60
N VAL A 68 -15.95 -14.49 -11.12
CA VAL A 68 -16.29 -13.08 -11.23
C VAL A 68 -15.20 -12.28 -10.51
N PRO A 69 -14.69 -11.18 -11.11
CA PRO A 69 -13.72 -10.32 -10.44
C PRO A 69 -14.26 -9.84 -9.09
N THR A 70 -13.42 -9.92 -8.06
CA THR A 70 -13.75 -9.37 -6.74
C THR A 70 -13.26 -7.93 -6.68
N VAL A 71 -14.18 -7.02 -6.39
CA VAL A 71 -13.90 -5.59 -6.25
C VAL A 71 -13.97 -5.21 -4.78
N THR A 72 -12.88 -4.65 -4.26
CA THR A 72 -12.78 -4.13 -2.89
C THR A 72 -12.52 -2.64 -2.93
N LYS A 73 -13.13 -1.89 -2.01
CA LYS A 73 -12.95 -0.43 -1.88
C LYS A 73 -12.60 -0.07 -0.45
N GLY A 74 -11.86 1.00 -0.26
CA GLY A 74 -11.54 1.48 1.07
C GLY A 74 -10.69 2.74 1.09
N ARG A 75 -10.16 3.05 2.27
CA ARG A 75 -9.18 4.12 2.47
C ARG A 75 -7.78 3.56 2.47
N ILE A 76 -6.84 4.35 1.98
CA ILE A 76 -5.41 4.07 2.08
C ILE A 76 -4.95 4.52 3.47
N VAL A 77 -4.08 3.73 4.08
CA VAL A 77 -3.44 4.10 5.35
C VAL A 77 -1.93 4.23 5.12
N TYR A 78 -1.40 5.42 5.36
CA TYR A 78 0.03 5.69 5.31
C TYR A 78 0.71 5.17 6.57
N VAL A 79 1.61 4.21 6.39
CA VAL A 79 2.24 3.51 7.52
C VAL A 79 3.55 4.17 7.91
N ARG A 80 4.40 4.44 6.91
CA ARG A 80 5.69 5.13 7.04
C ARG A 80 6.16 5.61 5.67
N LYS A 81 7.32 6.26 5.61
CA LYS A 81 7.95 6.69 4.36
C LYS A 81 7.93 5.56 3.31
N ASN A 82 7.37 5.85 2.15
CA ASN A 82 7.23 4.94 1.01
C ASN A 82 6.41 3.68 1.27
N VAL A 83 5.70 3.56 2.40
CA VAL A 83 4.91 2.37 2.73
C VAL A 83 3.48 2.73 3.07
N LEU A 84 2.55 2.09 2.37
CA LEU A 84 1.12 2.28 2.50
C LEU A 84 0.41 0.93 2.69
N ARG A 85 -0.77 0.97 3.29
CA ARG A 85 -1.66 -0.18 3.46
C ARG A 85 -2.90 0.01 2.59
N ILE A 86 -3.25 -1.03 1.85
CA ILE A 86 -4.44 -1.14 1.00
C ILE A 86 -5.15 -2.43 1.38
N GLY A 87 -6.32 -2.31 1.99
CA GLY A 87 -6.98 -3.45 2.65
C GLY A 87 -6.05 -4.03 3.72
N ASP A 88 -5.82 -5.33 3.65
CA ASP A 88 -4.94 -6.05 4.59
C ASP A 88 -3.47 -6.13 4.12
N SER A 89 -3.18 -5.60 2.93
CA SER A 89 -1.87 -5.72 2.29
C SER A 89 -1.02 -4.46 2.47
N LEU A 90 0.29 -4.66 2.64
CA LEU A 90 1.29 -3.59 2.72
C LEU A 90 2.03 -3.48 1.39
N TYR A 91 2.21 -2.25 0.90
CA TYR A 91 2.94 -1.96 -0.32
C TYR A 91 4.04 -0.93 -0.05
N GLU A 92 5.21 -1.15 -0.66
CA GLU A 92 6.26 -0.14 -0.80
C GLU A 92 6.10 0.54 -2.16
N THR A 93 5.94 1.86 -2.19
CA THR A 93 5.99 2.64 -3.44
C THR A 93 7.44 2.96 -3.81
N ARG A 94 7.74 2.86 -5.10
CA ARG A 94 9.03 3.25 -5.67
C ARG A 94 8.80 4.26 -6.77
N ASP A 95 9.24 5.49 -6.50
CA ASP A 95 9.23 6.63 -7.43
C ASP A 95 7.84 6.93 -8.03
N GLY A 96 6.75 6.52 -7.36
CA GLY A 96 5.36 6.68 -7.84
C GLY A 96 4.92 5.69 -8.94
N TYR A 97 5.86 4.96 -9.54
CA TYR A 97 5.61 4.08 -10.69
C TYR A 97 5.37 2.61 -10.33
N GLU A 98 5.82 2.16 -9.16
CA GLU A 98 5.73 0.75 -8.75
C GLU A 98 5.19 0.65 -7.33
N LEU A 99 4.19 -0.20 -7.12
CA LEU A 99 3.73 -0.65 -5.81
C LEU A 99 4.15 -2.10 -5.60
N ARG A 100 5.14 -2.32 -4.74
CA ARG A 100 5.65 -3.65 -4.42
C ARG A 100 5.03 -4.20 -3.15
N LEU A 101 4.41 -5.37 -3.24
CA LEU A 101 3.83 -6.05 -2.09
C LEU A 101 4.93 -6.45 -1.09
N LEU A 102 4.66 -6.15 0.18
CA LEU A 102 5.48 -6.54 1.31
C LEU A 102 4.84 -7.74 2.03
N ASN A 103 5.65 -8.48 2.78
CA ASN A 103 5.12 -9.49 3.67
C ASN A 103 4.36 -8.84 4.86
N PRO A 104 3.60 -9.61 5.67
CA PRO A 104 2.86 -9.07 6.81
C PRO A 104 3.71 -8.33 7.85
N ALA A 105 5.01 -8.66 7.94
CA ALA A 105 5.97 -7.95 8.80
C ALA A 105 6.50 -6.63 8.18
N GLY A 106 5.99 -6.23 7.00
CA GLY A 106 6.42 -5.04 6.28
C GLY A 106 7.83 -5.13 5.71
N LYS A 107 8.33 -6.34 5.41
CA LYS A 107 9.62 -6.58 4.76
C LYS A 107 9.42 -7.03 3.32
N ARG A 108 10.41 -6.76 2.47
CA ARG A 108 10.41 -7.22 1.07
C ARG A 108 10.33 -8.73 0.98
N ILE A 109 9.47 -9.22 0.11
CA ILE A 109 9.34 -10.64 -0.21
C ILE A 109 10.57 -11.07 -0.99
N ARG A 110 11.30 -12.09 -0.49
CA ARG A 110 12.48 -12.66 -1.17
C ARG A 110 12.02 -13.84 -2.03
N SER A 111 11.82 -13.60 -3.32
CA SER A 111 11.38 -14.62 -4.28
C SER A 111 11.86 -14.27 -5.69
N LYS A 112 11.89 -15.28 -6.57
CA LYS A 112 12.09 -15.09 -8.02
C LYS A 112 10.82 -14.60 -8.73
N LEU A 113 9.67 -14.70 -8.06
CA LEU A 113 8.39 -14.26 -8.61
C LEU A 113 8.20 -12.76 -8.45
N ASN A 114 7.42 -12.16 -9.33
CA ASN A 114 7.11 -10.73 -9.30
C ASN A 114 5.96 -10.45 -8.32
N TYR A 115 6.13 -9.45 -7.46
CA TYR A 115 5.13 -9.04 -6.46
C TYR A 115 4.75 -7.56 -6.61
N SER A 116 4.83 -7.02 -7.82
CA SER A 116 4.68 -5.59 -8.08
C SER A 116 3.47 -5.29 -8.97
N LEU A 117 2.85 -4.15 -8.68
CA LEU A 117 1.90 -3.47 -9.55
C LEU A 117 2.59 -2.24 -10.15
N PHE A 118 2.34 -1.95 -11.41
CA PHE A 118 2.97 -0.83 -12.13
C PHE A 118 1.92 0.20 -12.50
N ALA A 119 2.28 1.47 -12.35
CA ALA A 119 1.45 2.59 -12.74
C ALA A 119 1.18 2.52 -14.25
N VAL A 120 -0.08 2.75 -14.61
CA VAL A 120 -0.55 2.88 -15.98
C VAL A 120 -1.02 4.31 -16.12
N TRP A 121 -0.30 5.08 -16.94
CA TRP A 121 -0.73 6.41 -17.33
C TRP A 121 -1.63 6.25 -18.56
N LEU A 122 -2.89 6.67 -18.43
CA LEU A 122 -3.81 6.85 -19.54
C LEU A 122 -3.62 8.24 -20.15
#